data_AF-A0A3D4LLJ5-F1
#
_entry.id   AF-A0A3D4LLJ5-F1
#
_cell.length_a   1.000
_cell.length_b   1.000
_cell.length_c   1.000
_cell.angle_alpha   90.00
_cell.angle_beta   90.00
_cell.angle_gamma   90.00
#
_symmetry.space_group_name_H-M   'P 1'
#
loop_
_entity.id
_entity.type
_entity.pdbx_description
1 polymer ?
#
loop_
_entity_poly.entity_id
_entity_poly.type
_entity_poly.pdbx_seq_one_letter_code
_entity_poly.pdbx_strand_id
1 'polypeptide(L)'
;MTLAKRIEQLLKDELKPENIKTVIDIAEYLKFKENQSIWDKINESQEEYITDEELKHIEELKANSEFISQDDLLKELEINADEI
;
A
#
# COMPACT_ATOMS: atom_id res chain seq x y z
N MET A 1 15.05 5.81 13.32
CA MET A 1 14.70 7.26 13.27
C MET A 1 13.73 7.44 12.11
N THR A 2 12.54 8.01 12.31
CA THR A 2 11.51 8.13 11.26
C THR A 2 11.74 9.34 10.37
N LEU A 3 11.15 9.35 9.17
CA LEU A 3 11.23 10.48 8.23
C LEU A 3 10.71 11.78 8.88
N ALA A 4 9.57 11.71 9.55
CA ALA A 4 8.99 12.79 10.35
C ALA A 4 9.99 13.38 11.36
N LYS A 5 10.64 12.52 12.17
CA LYS A 5 11.63 12.97 13.18
C LYS A 5 12.87 13.62 12.56
N ARG A 6 13.28 13.18 11.37
CA ARG A 6 14.40 13.82 10.65
C ARG A 6 14.03 15.19 10.13
N ILE A 7 12.84 15.33 9.53
CA ILE A 7 12.33 16.61 9.00
C ILE A 7 12.16 17.62 10.14
N GLU A 8 11.59 17.19 11.27
CA GLU A 8 11.43 18.02 12.46
C GLU A 8 12.79 18.50 13.00
N GLN A 9 13.78 17.61 13.12
CA GLN A 9 15.11 18.00 13.60
C GLN A 9 15.85 18.96 12.68
N LEU A 10 15.64 18.86 11.37
CA LEU A 10 16.30 19.71 10.37
C LEU A 10 15.62 21.08 10.26
N LEU A 11 14.30 21.15 10.39
CA LEU A 11 13.53 22.37 10.09
C LEU A 11 13.01 23.09 11.35
N LYS A 12 13.19 22.54 12.55
CA LYS A 12 12.73 23.15 13.82
C LYS A 12 13.19 24.59 14.05
N ASP A 13 14.35 24.96 13.52
CA ASP A 13 14.95 26.29 13.72
C ASP A 13 14.62 27.24 12.54
N GLU A 14 14.08 26.71 11.45
CA GLU A 14 13.80 27.46 10.21
C GLU A 14 12.31 27.69 9.97
N LEU A 15 11.44 26.83 10.49
CA LEU A 15 10.01 26.84 10.23
C LEU A 15 9.20 26.77 11.52
N LYS A 16 7.99 27.35 11.46
CA LYS A 16 7.00 27.17 12.51
C LYS A 16 6.51 25.71 12.55
N PRO A 17 6.09 25.18 13.71
CA PRO A 17 5.62 23.81 13.84
C PRO A 17 4.52 23.42 12.85
N GLU A 18 3.62 24.34 12.52
CA GLU A 18 2.54 24.10 11.56
C GLU A 18 3.09 23.83 10.15
N ASN A 19 4.12 24.58 9.74
CA ASN A 19 4.76 24.42 8.44
C ASN A 19 5.59 23.13 8.39
N ILE A 20 6.22 22.74 9.50
CA ILE A 20 6.96 21.47 9.61
C ILE A 20 5.99 20.29 9.43
N LYS A 21 4.81 20.36 10.08
CA LYS A 21 3.77 19.35 9.91
C LYS A 21 3.36 19.22 8.44
N THR A 22 3.11 20.33 7.74
CA THR A 22 2.77 20.31 6.32
C THR A 22 3.87 19.66 5.46
N VAL A 23 5.14 19.93 5.74
CA VAL A 23 6.27 19.31 5.02
C VAL A 23 6.31 17.80 5.27
N ILE A 24 6.05 17.36 6.50
CA ILE A 24 5.95 15.94 6.85
C ILE A 24 4.81 15.28 6.08
N ASP A 25 3.61 15.87 6.10
CA ASP A 25 2.43 15.35 5.43
C ASP A 25 2.66 15.21 3.91
N ILE A 26 3.31 16.20 3.28
CA ILE A 26 3.67 16.14 1.85
C ILE A 26 4.68 15.03 1.58
N ALA A 27 5.71 14.89 2.43
CA ALA A 27 6.74 13.87 2.25
C ALA A 27 6.16 12.45 2.38
N GLU A 28 5.24 12.24 3.32
CA GLU A 28 4.54 10.96 3.49
C GLU A 28 3.62 10.67 2.31
N TYR A 29 2.88 11.67 1.82
CA TYR A 29 2.06 11.53 0.63
C TYR A 29 2.87 11.16 -0.62
N LEU A 30 4.02 11.81 -0.84
CA LEU A 30 4.91 11.51 -1.96
C LEU A 30 5.46 10.08 -1.88
N LYS A 31 5.87 9.65 -0.69
CA LYS A 31 6.34 8.28 -0.46
C LYS A 31 5.23 7.26 -0.74
N PHE A 32 4.00 7.53 -0.29
CA PHE A 32 2.85 6.69 -0.60
C PHE A 32 2.59 6.62 -2.11
N LYS A 33 2.63 7.75 -2.81
CA LYS A 33 2.44 7.82 -4.27
C LYS A 33 3.50 7.06 -5.06
N GLU A 34 4.76 7.14 -4.64
CA GLU A 34 5.84 6.38 -5.25
C GLU A 34 5.62 4.86 -5.08
N ASN A 35 5.27 4.42 -3.88
CA ASN A 35 4.92 3.02 -3.63
C ASN A 35 3.72 2.57 -4.48
N GLN A 36 2.66 3.40 -4.56
CA GLN A 36 1.50 3.12 -5.40
C GLN A 36 1.91 2.94 -6.86
N SER A 37 2.77 3.82 -7.40
CA SER A 37 3.25 3.70 -8.78
C SER A 37 4.04 2.41 -9.05
N ILE A 38 4.76 1.88 -8.06
CA ILE A 38 5.45 0.60 -8.19
C ILE A 38 4.43 -0.55 -8.27
N TRP A 39 3.41 -0.54 -7.42
CA TRP A 39 2.33 -1.53 -7.45
C TRP A 39 1.52 -1.48 -8.74
N ASP A 40 1.22 -0.27 -9.24
CA ASP A 40 0.51 -0.09 -10.50
C ASP A 40 1.30 -0.73 -11.67
N LYS A 41 2.63 -0.53 -11.71
CA LYS A 41 3.50 -1.16 -12.72
C LYS A 41 3.51 -2.68 -12.62
N ILE A 42 3.52 -3.23 -11.39
CA ILE A 42 3.46 -4.69 -11.19
C ILE A 42 2.13 -5.24 -11.73
N ASN A 43 1.02 -4.57 -11.44
CA ASN A 43 -0.30 -4.96 -11.96
C ASN A 43 -0.38 -4.83 -13.49
N GLU A 44 0.18 -3.76 -14.07
CA GLU A 44 0.24 -3.60 -15.53
C GLU A 44 1.08 -4.71 -16.20
N SER A 45 2.12 -5.20 -15.52
CA SER A 45 2.93 -6.33 -16.01
C SER A 45 2.30 -7.71 -15.77
N GLN A 46 1.10 -7.79 -15.19
CA GLN A 46 0.47 -9.07 -14.83
C GLN A 46 0.27 -9.97 -16.06
N GLU A 47 -0.08 -9.41 -17.21
CA GLU A 47 -0.24 -10.12 -18.49
C GLU A 47 1.06 -10.78 -18.99
N GLU A 48 2.24 -10.34 -18.52
CA GLU A 48 3.53 -10.96 -18.84
C GLU A 48 3.74 -12.30 -18.11
N TYR A 49 3.02 -12.53 -17.00
CA TYR A 49 3.22 -13.67 -16.11
C TYR A 49 2.03 -14.62 -16.04
N ILE A 50 0.82 -14.14 -16.34
CA ILE A 50 -0.41 -14.94 -16.41
C ILE A 50 -1.08 -14.60 -17.73
N THR A 51 -1.36 -15.61 -18.54
CA THR A 51 -2.15 -15.43 -19.77
C THR A 51 -3.63 -15.19 -19.43
N ASP A 52 -4.37 -14.53 -20.33
CA ASP A 52 -5.81 -14.28 -20.15
C ASP A 52 -6.63 -15.57 -19.87
N GLU A 53 -6.22 -16.69 -20.47
CA GLU A 53 -6.86 -17.99 -20.26
C GLU A 53 -6.61 -18.53 -18.84
N GLU A 54 -5.38 -18.38 -18.34
CA GLU A 54 -5.01 -18.78 -16.97
C GLU A 54 -5.68 -17.87 -15.93
N LEU A 55 -5.75 -16.55 -16.19
CA LEU A 55 -6.46 -15.61 -15.33
C LEU A 55 -7.94 -15.98 -15.22
N LYS A 56 -8.58 -16.24 -16.36
CA LYS A 56 -9.98 -16.64 -16.42
C LYS A 56 -10.23 -17.97 -15.71
N HIS A 57 -9.31 -18.93 -15.84
CA HIS A 57 -9.40 -20.19 -15.11
C HIS A 57 -9.31 -19.99 -13.59
N ILE A 58 -8.44 -19.08 -13.12
CA ILE A 58 -8.34 -18.71 -11.70
C ILE A 58 -9.63 -18.01 -11.23
N GLU A 59 -10.21 -17.11 -12.02
CA GLU A 59 -11.48 -16.45 -11.69
C GLU A 59 -12.64 -17.45 -11.60
N GLU A 60 -12.71 -18.42 -12.52
CA GLU A 60 -13.69 -19.50 -12.49
C GLU A 60 -13.51 -20.40 -11.25
N LEU A 61 -12.27 -20.71 -10.86
CA LEU A 61 -11.99 -21.44 -9.62
C LEU A 61 -12.38 -20.62 -8.38
N LYS A 62 -12.10 -19.32 -8.34
CA LYS A 62 -12.51 -18.43 -7.25
C LYS A 62 -14.03 -18.34 -7.11
N ALA A 63 -14.76 -18.30 -8.23
CA ALA A 63 -16.22 -18.20 -8.23
C ALA A 63 -16.92 -19.52 -7.88
N ASN A 64 -16.31 -20.67 -8.20
CA ASN A 64 -16.89 -22.00 -7.98
C ASN A 64 -16.39 -22.70 -6.69
N SER A 65 -15.40 -22.12 -6.00
CA SER A 65 -14.91 -22.62 -4.70
C SER A 65 -15.40 -21.72 -3.56
N GLU A 66 -15.38 -22.22 -2.32
CA GLU A 66 -15.45 -21.36 -1.13
C GLU A 66 -14.12 -20.59 -1.03
N PHE A 67 -13.91 -19.64 -1.94
CA PHE A 67 -12.76 -18.77 -1.92
C PHE A 67 -13.00 -17.71 -0.86
N ILE A 68 -12.24 -17.77 0.23
CA ILE A 68 -12.24 -16.72 1.23
C ILE A 68 -11.29 -15.62 0.77
N SER A 69 -11.77 -14.38 0.72
CA SER A 69 -10.89 -13.24 0.46
C SER A 69 -9.89 -13.09 1.61
N GLN A 70 -8.74 -12.48 1.36
CA GLN A 70 -7.76 -12.23 2.42
C GLN A 70 -8.38 -11.39 3.56
N ASP A 71 -9.23 -10.42 3.22
CA ASP A 71 -9.92 -9.60 4.21
C ASP A 71 -10.93 -10.40 5.04
N ASP A 72 -11.69 -11.29 4.40
CA ASP A 72 -12.63 -12.17 5.10
C ASP A 72 -11.89 -13.17 5.99
N LEU A 73 -10.74 -13.69 5.55
CA LEU A 73 -9.88 -14.57 6.32
C LEU A 73 -9.28 -13.85 7.54
N LEU A 74 -8.78 -12.63 7.36
CA LEU A 74 -8.25 -11.82 8.46
C LEU A 74 -9.34 -11.50 9.48
N LYS A 75 -10.56 -11.22 9.01
CA LYS A 75 -11.73 -10.99 9.86
C LYS A 75 -12.14 -12.25 10.62
N GLU A 76 -12.12 -13.42 9.99
CA GLU A 76 -12.40 -14.70 10.64
C GLU A 76 -11.33 -15.07 11.67
N LEU A 77 -10.07 -14.73 11.40
CA LEU A 77 -8.93 -14.94 12.30
C LEU A 77 -8.78 -13.86 13.38
N GLU A 78 -9.65 -12.84 13.39
CA GLU A 78 -9.59 -11.66 14.28
C GLU A 78 -8.24 -10.93 14.24
N ILE A 79 -7.54 -10.96 13.09
CA ILE A 79 -6.27 -10.27 12.87
C ILE A 79 -6.57 -8.91 12.25
N ASN A 80 -6.06 -7.84 12.87
CA ASN A 80 -6.16 -6.51 12.27
C ASN A 80 -5.24 -6.42 11.05
N ALA A 81 -5.74 -5.89 9.94
CA ALA A 81 -4.92 -5.65 8.75
C ALA A 81 -3.73 -4.71 9.03
N ASP A 82 -3.83 -3.87 10.05
CA ASP A 82 -2.75 -2.99 10.53
C ASP A 82 -1.65 -3.73 11.33
N GLU A 83 -1.84 -5.01 11.67
CA GLU A 83 -0.87 -5.86 12.40
C GLU A 83 0.05 -6.68 11.46
N ILE A 84 -0.15 -6.58 10.14
CA ILE A 84 0.64 -7.25 9.08
C ILE A 84 1.43 -6.21 8.29
#